data_AF-A0AAN6KT18-F1
#
_entry.id   AF-A0AAN6KT18-F1
#
_cell.length_a   1.000
_cell.length_b   1.000
_cell.length_c   1.000
_cell.angle_alpha   90.00
_cell.angle_beta   90.00
_cell.angle_gamma   90.00
#
_symmetry.space_group_name_H-M   'P 1'
#
loop_
_entity.id
_entity.type
_entity.pdbx_description
1 polymer ?
#
loop_
_entity_poly.entity_id
_entity_poly.type
_entity_poly.pdbx_seq_one_letter_code
_entity_poly.pdbx_strand_id
1 'polypeptide(L)'
;MASIILVRALRPSASTIESSGYICQACRRHESTYRRTRKALRVKPDPSFLPSKTETQDHIIFNPPPSVANVYHTPSLFLPSNDPRRRLHTRASTASTTTPASTAPSSTTAKESVEKRALPSSVRPEYQKKYHLTPEQVEEIRRLRKEDPRKWTRVRLAEKFECSQFFVSLCCAAPEVKAEQDKQLEEIKQRWGRRKTEARDARQERKKLWGQDA
;
A
#
# COMPACT_ATOMS: atom_id res chain seq x y z
N MET A 1 47.82 46.82 8.18
CA MET A 1 49.07 46.07 7.96
C MET A 1 49.09 44.88 8.89
N ALA A 2 49.51 43.72 8.37
CA ALA A 2 49.66 42.39 9.01
C ALA A 2 48.43 41.44 8.93
N SER A 3 48.32 40.77 7.77
CA SER A 3 47.58 39.51 7.57
C SER A 3 48.43 38.34 8.09
N ILE A 4 47.87 37.49 8.95
CA ILE A 4 48.52 36.26 9.42
C ILE A 4 48.14 35.13 8.45
N ILE A 5 49.09 34.75 7.59
CA ILE A 5 48.98 33.61 6.67
C ILE A 5 49.46 32.37 7.43
N LEU A 6 48.55 31.45 7.72
CA LEU A 6 48.88 30.12 8.25
C LEU A 6 49.61 29.30 7.18
N VAL A 7 50.87 28.99 7.45
CA VAL A 7 51.76 28.21 6.58
C VAL A 7 51.26 26.77 6.47
N ARG A 8 50.97 26.36 5.23
CA ARG A 8 50.64 25.00 4.83
C ARG A 8 51.87 24.12 5.06
N ALA A 9 51.82 23.22 6.04
CA ALA A 9 52.89 22.25 6.28
C ALA A 9 53.08 21.36 5.03
N LEU A 10 54.18 21.58 4.32
CA LEU A 10 54.65 20.75 3.22
C LEU A 10 55.06 19.38 3.79
N ARG A 11 54.39 18.31 3.36
CA ARG A 11 54.88 16.95 3.58
C ARG A 11 56.22 16.81 2.87
N PRO A 12 57.23 16.18 3.48
CA PRO A 12 58.47 15.87 2.79
C PRO A 12 58.17 14.89 1.64
N SER A 13 58.47 15.33 0.43
CA SER A 13 58.59 14.49 -0.76
C SER A 13 59.78 13.57 -0.56
N ALA A 14 59.53 12.30 -0.23
CA ALA A 14 60.54 11.27 -0.28
C ALA A 14 60.90 11.00 -1.74
N SER A 15 62.14 11.30 -2.09
CA SER A 15 62.75 11.07 -3.39
C SER A 15 62.89 9.57 -3.69
N THR A 16 62.76 9.30 -4.98
CA THR A 16 63.01 8.05 -5.72
C THR A 16 64.27 7.31 -5.29
N ILE A 17 64.16 5.99 -5.07
CA ILE A 17 65.16 4.96 -5.43
C ILE A 17 64.35 3.69 -5.77
N GLU A 18 64.57 3.18 -6.97
CA GLU A 18 64.13 1.86 -7.38
C GLU A 18 64.74 0.81 -6.46
N SER A 19 63.89 0.15 -5.70
CA SER A 19 64.08 -1.26 -5.40
C SER A 19 62.92 -1.97 -6.08
N SER A 20 63.22 -3.02 -6.85
CA SER A 20 62.23 -4.01 -7.25
C SER A 20 61.78 -4.78 -6.00
N GLY A 21 61.19 -4.06 -5.05
CA GLY A 21 60.55 -4.64 -3.90
C GLY A 21 59.42 -5.46 -4.45
N TYR A 22 59.56 -6.79 -4.37
CA TYR A 22 58.45 -7.71 -4.49
C TYR A 22 57.29 -7.12 -3.68
N ILE A 23 56.34 -6.46 -4.35
CA ILE A 23 55.06 -6.15 -3.73
C ILE A 23 54.49 -7.54 -3.47
N CYS A 24 54.56 -7.99 -2.23
CA CYS A 24 54.04 -9.28 -1.82
C CYS A 24 52.56 -9.32 -2.21
N GLN A 25 52.26 -9.87 -3.39
CA GLN A 25 50.88 -10.02 -3.86
C GLN A 25 50.13 -11.00 -2.96
N ALA A 26 50.83 -11.83 -2.17
CA ALA A 26 50.25 -12.67 -1.13
C ALA A 26 49.67 -11.88 0.06
N CYS A 27 50.05 -10.60 0.23
CA CYS A 27 49.41 -9.68 1.18
C CYS A 27 48.25 -8.88 0.55
N ARG A 28 47.76 -9.26 -0.65
CA ARG A 28 46.43 -8.81 -1.07
C ARG A 28 45.41 -9.49 -0.16
N ARG A 29 44.79 -8.70 0.72
CA ARG A 29 43.64 -9.18 1.50
C ARG A 29 42.51 -9.50 0.54
N HIS A 30 42.19 -10.79 0.43
CA HIS A 30 41.08 -11.29 -0.38
C HIS A 30 39.72 -11.03 0.29
N GLU A 31 39.72 -10.77 1.61
CA GLU A 31 38.51 -10.54 2.39
C GLU A 31 38.38 -9.10 2.88
N SER A 32 37.17 -8.56 2.79
CA SER A 32 36.85 -7.24 3.32
C SER A 32 36.73 -7.30 4.85
N THR A 33 37.58 -6.56 5.56
CA THR A 33 37.45 -6.38 7.03
C THR A 33 36.08 -5.80 7.39
N TYR A 34 35.53 -6.16 8.57
CA TYR A 34 34.27 -5.63 9.12
C TYR A 34 34.11 -4.10 9.01
N ARG A 35 35.19 -3.33 9.24
CA ARG A 35 35.14 -1.87 9.12
C ARG A 35 34.86 -1.38 7.69
N ARG A 36 35.38 -2.09 6.68
CA ARG A 36 35.15 -1.78 5.26
C ARG A 36 33.73 -2.11 4.85
N THR A 37 33.21 -3.27 5.28
CA THR A 37 31.81 -3.65 5.01
C THR A 37 30.84 -2.70 5.70
N ARG A 38 31.06 -2.36 6.98
CA ARG A 38 30.23 -1.37 7.70
C ARG A 38 30.25 0.01 7.05
N LYS A 39 31.39 0.45 6.53
CA LYS A 39 31.50 1.73 5.81
C LYS A 39 30.76 1.68 4.46
N ALA A 40 30.88 0.58 3.74
CA ALA A 40 30.21 0.37 2.45
C ALA A 40 28.68 0.30 2.60
N LEU A 41 28.18 -0.32 3.67
CA LEU A 41 26.75 -0.47 3.98
C LEU A 41 26.18 0.68 4.84
N ARG A 42 26.91 1.79 4.99
CA ARG A 42 26.46 2.90 5.84
C ARG A 42 25.33 3.68 5.17
N VAL A 43 24.14 3.61 5.76
CA VAL A 43 22.99 4.46 5.41
C VAL A 43 23.08 5.77 6.21
N LYS A 44 22.81 6.91 5.55
CA LYS A 44 22.76 8.23 6.21
C LYS A 44 21.39 8.42 6.88
N PRO A 45 21.30 9.12 8.02
CA PRO A 45 20.02 9.46 8.62
C PRO A 45 19.25 10.46 7.73
N ASP A 46 17.96 10.59 8.00
CA ASP A 46 17.10 11.60 7.36
C ASP A 46 17.61 13.03 7.68
N PRO A 47 17.54 13.99 6.74
CA PRO A 47 18.00 15.36 6.93
C PRO A 47 17.40 16.07 8.15
N SER A 48 16.19 15.71 8.57
CA SER A 48 15.55 16.27 9.77
C SER A 48 16.32 16.01 11.08
N PHE A 49 17.18 14.99 11.12
CA PHE A 49 18.02 14.67 12.29
C PHE A 49 19.44 15.24 12.19
N LEU A 50 19.78 15.94 11.10
CA LEU A 50 21.06 16.62 11.01
C LEU A 50 21.04 17.85 11.94
N PRO A 51 22.18 18.24 12.53
CA PRO A 51 22.24 19.40 13.40
C PRO A 51 21.65 20.63 12.70
N SER A 52 20.62 21.23 13.31
CA SER A 52 20.03 22.47 12.80
C SER A 52 21.09 23.57 12.83
N LYS A 53 21.18 24.31 11.73
CA LYS A 53 22.07 25.49 11.62
C LYS A 53 21.37 26.79 12.01
N THR A 54 20.05 26.75 12.10
CA THR A 54 19.19 27.94 12.23
C THR A 54 18.66 28.14 13.64
N GLU A 55 18.57 27.07 14.42
CA GLU A 55 17.94 27.09 15.74
C GLU A 55 19.00 27.09 16.84
N THR A 56 18.85 28.01 17.79
CA THR A 56 19.82 28.26 18.87
C THR A 56 19.46 27.55 20.18
N GLN A 57 18.25 26.99 20.27
CA GLN A 57 17.69 26.35 21.46
C GLN A 57 17.03 25.01 21.10
N ASP A 58 16.76 24.20 22.12
CA ASP A 58 16.04 22.93 21.99
C ASP A 58 14.59 23.15 21.56
N HIS A 59 14.12 22.35 20.62
CA HIS A 59 12.78 22.46 20.03
C HIS A 59 12.25 21.08 19.59
N ILE A 60 10.93 20.98 19.39
CA ILE A 60 10.26 19.75 18.95
C ILE A 60 9.93 19.87 17.47
N ILE A 61 10.46 18.95 16.65
CA ILE A 61 10.20 18.89 15.21
C ILE A 61 9.06 17.90 14.92
N PHE A 62 8.12 18.28 14.06
CA PHE A 62 7.13 17.35 13.51
C PHE A 62 7.71 16.64 12.27
N ASN A 63 8.06 15.36 12.42
CA ASN A 63 8.64 14.54 11.35
C ASN A 63 7.76 13.31 11.05
N PRO A 64 6.70 13.43 10.23
CA PRO A 64 5.86 12.29 9.89
C PRO A 64 6.67 11.30 9.02
N PRO A 65 6.85 10.05 9.45
CA PRO A 65 7.68 9.10 8.72
C PRO A 65 6.99 8.67 7.40
N PRO A 66 7.75 8.43 6.32
CA PRO A 66 7.22 7.92 5.05
C PRO A 66 7.00 6.40 5.10
N SER A 67 6.31 5.92 6.14
CA SER A 67 6.04 4.51 6.39
C SER A 67 4.54 4.25 6.56
N VAL A 68 4.13 3.00 6.42
CA VAL A 68 2.76 2.58 6.72
C VAL A 68 2.47 2.78 8.20
N ALA A 69 1.30 3.34 8.52
CA ALA A 69 0.87 3.55 9.90
C ALA A 69 0.58 2.20 10.59
N ASN A 70 0.90 2.12 11.88
CA ASN A 70 0.55 0.95 12.70
C ASN A 70 -0.96 0.95 13.01
N VAL A 71 -1.53 -0.23 13.29
CA VAL A 71 -2.94 -0.43 13.69
C VAL A 71 -3.32 0.43 14.91
N TYR A 72 -2.39 0.65 15.84
CA TYR A 72 -2.60 1.49 17.01
C TYR A 72 -2.74 2.99 16.70
N HIS A 73 -2.38 3.43 15.49
CA HIS A 73 -2.66 4.78 15.02
C HIS A 73 -4.12 4.86 14.53
N THR A 74 -5.05 4.83 15.48
CA THR A 74 -6.49 4.79 15.23
C THR A 74 -6.98 6.08 14.58
N PRO A 75 -7.63 6.04 13.40
CA PRO A 75 -8.21 7.22 12.78
C PRO A 75 -9.35 7.79 13.64
N SER A 76 -9.59 9.10 13.52
CA SER A 76 -10.57 9.82 14.35
C SER A 76 -12.01 9.31 14.25
N LEU A 77 -12.35 8.58 13.18
CA LEU A 77 -13.65 7.92 13.00
C LEU A 77 -13.87 6.75 13.97
N PHE A 78 -12.80 6.09 14.41
CA PHE A 78 -12.86 4.95 15.34
C PHE A 78 -12.62 5.34 16.80
N LEU A 79 -12.35 6.62 17.06
CA LEU A 79 -12.25 7.12 18.43
C LEU A 79 -13.64 7.44 19.00
N PRO A 80 -13.90 7.17 20.28
CA PRO A 80 -15.10 7.63 20.96
C PRO A 80 -15.25 9.16 20.88
N SER A 81 -16.49 9.66 20.86
CA SER A 81 -16.78 11.10 20.73
C SER A 81 -16.12 11.96 21.82
N ASN A 82 -15.95 11.41 23.03
CA ASN A 82 -15.38 12.10 24.20
C ASN A 82 -13.84 12.01 24.27
N ASP A 83 -13.18 11.32 23.34
CA ASP A 83 -11.72 11.16 23.37
C ASP A 83 -11.02 12.49 22.99
N PRO A 84 -10.15 13.06 23.86
CA PRO A 84 -9.47 14.32 23.58
C PRO A 84 -8.56 14.26 22.35
N ARG A 85 -8.06 13.06 21.97
CA ARG A 85 -7.22 12.85 20.79
C ARG A 85 -7.93 13.20 19.48
N ARG A 86 -9.27 13.18 19.46
CA ARG A 86 -10.06 13.60 18.29
C ARG A 86 -9.77 15.06 17.91
N ARG A 87 -9.54 15.94 18.90
CA ARG A 87 -9.18 17.36 18.67
C ARG A 87 -7.79 17.50 18.03
N LEU A 88 -6.84 16.64 18.40
CA LEU A 88 -5.49 16.63 17.84
C LEU A 88 -5.49 16.26 16.36
N HIS A 89 -6.30 15.26 15.96
CA HIS A 89 -6.44 14.88 14.55
C HIS A 89 -6.99 16.02 13.69
N THR A 90 -8.00 16.76 14.17
CA THR A 90 -8.53 17.93 13.46
C THR A 90 -7.46 18.99 13.24
N ARG A 91 -6.65 19.28 14.28
CA ARG A 91 -5.57 20.29 14.20
C ARG A 91 -4.44 19.87 13.27
N ALA A 92 -4.09 18.57 13.25
CA ALA A 92 -3.05 18.05 12.37
C ALA A 92 -3.46 18.14 10.89
N SER A 93 -4.71 17.82 10.56
CA SER A 93 -5.23 17.94 9.19
C SER A 93 -5.15 19.37 8.66
N THR A 94 -5.49 20.38 9.48
CA THR A 94 -5.42 21.79 9.07
C THR A 94 -3.99 22.30 8.88
N ALA A 95 -3.04 21.84 9.70
CA ALA A 95 -1.63 22.24 9.59
C ALA A 95 -0.92 21.63 8.36
N SER A 96 -1.37 20.46 7.91
CA SER A 96 -0.83 19.82 6.69
C SER A 96 -1.22 20.53 5.40
N THR A 97 -2.27 21.37 5.42
CA THR A 97 -2.67 22.21 4.28
C THR A 97 -1.80 23.45 4.12
N THR A 98 -1.08 23.87 5.17
CA THR A 98 -0.25 25.09 5.18
C THR A 98 1.23 24.85 4.85
N THR A 99 1.60 23.71 4.25
CA THR A 99 2.93 23.60 3.64
C THR A 99 3.01 24.56 2.45
N PRO A 100 4.02 25.44 2.36
CA PRO A 100 4.18 26.39 1.26
C PRO A 100 4.72 25.64 0.04
N ALA A 101 3.83 24.97 -0.69
CA ALA A 101 4.15 24.48 -2.02
C ALA A 101 3.89 25.61 -3.02
N SER A 102 4.98 26.15 -3.58
CA SER A 102 5.05 26.77 -4.91
C SER A 102 4.16 28.00 -5.20
N THR A 103 4.84 29.12 -5.34
CA THR A 103 4.43 30.37 -6.01
C THR A 103 3.60 30.11 -7.28
N ALA A 104 2.29 30.34 -7.20
CA ALA A 104 1.44 30.67 -8.34
C ALA A 104 0.37 31.66 -7.85
N PRO A 105 0.28 32.88 -8.40
CA PRO A 105 -0.74 33.82 -7.98
C PRO A 105 -1.99 33.58 -8.83
N SER A 106 -3.04 33.05 -8.23
CA SER A 106 -4.40 33.19 -8.76
C SER A 106 -5.28 33.76 -7.67
N SER A 107 -5.36 35.08 -7.69
CA SER A 107 -6.37 35.89 -7.03
C SER A 107 -7.76 35.51 -7.55
N THR A 108 -8.67 35.06 -6.67
CA THR A 108 -10.09 35.45 -6.67
C THR A 108 -10.79 34.90 -5.42
N THR A 109 -11.24 35.82 -4.58
CA THR A 109 -12.47 35.80 -3.77
C THR A 109 -13.01 34.45 -3.27
N ALA A 110 -12.87 34.27 -1.95
CA ALA A 110 -13.47 33.23 -1.13
C ALA A 110 -14.98 33.08 -1.37
N LYS A 111 -15.37 31.93 -1.89
CA LYS A 111 -16.67 31.30 -1.64
C LYS A 111 -16.43 29.89 -1.15
N GLU A 112 -17.21 29.49 -0.17
CA GLU A 112 -17.20 28.21 0.52
C GLU A 112 -17.41 27.05 -0.47
N SER A 113 -16.32 26.49 -0.98
CA SER A 113 -16.28 25.12 -1.42
C SER A 113 -15.24 24.42 -0.56
N VAL A 114 -15.70 23.56 0.33
CA VAL A 114 -14.89 22.45 0.83
C VAL A 114 -14.46 21.67 -0.41
N GLU A 115 -13.34 22.06 -1.00
CA GLU A 115 -12.69 21.31 -2.06
C GLU A 115 -12.36 19.96 -1.44
N LYS A 116 -13.27 19.01 -1.66
CA LYS A 116 -13.02 17.59 -1.44
C LYS A 116 -11.81 17.29 -2.28
N ARG A 117 -10.62 17.35 -1.68
CA ARG A 117 -9.35 16.93 -2.26
C ARG A 117 -9.65 15.72 -3.12
N ALA A 118 -9.37 15.79 -4.42
CA ALA A 118 -9.71 14.74 -5.35
C ALA A 118 -9.18 13.41 -4.81
N LEU A 119 -10.11 12.55 -4.36
CA LEU A 119 -9.75 11.23 -3.88
C LEU A 119 -9.18 10.46 -5.07
N PRO A 120 -8.23 9.53 -4.85
CA PRO A 120 -7.79 8.65 -5.92
C PRO A 120 -9.01 7.91 -6.49
N SER A 121 -8.94 7.56 -7.78
CA SER A 121 -10.02 6.81 -8.42
C SER A 121 -10.27 5.51 -7.67
N SER A 122 -11.55 5.18 -7.48
CA SER A 122 -11.92 3.95 -6.79
C SER A 122 -11.52 2.74 -7.64
N VAL A 123 -10.88 1.75 -7.00
CA VAL A 123 -10.50 0.48 -7.68
C VAL A 123 -11.75 -0.26 -8.18
N ARG A 124 -12.88 -0.09 -7.50
CA ARG A 124 -14.19 -0.64 -7.89
C ARG A 124 -15.10 0.48 -8.38
N PRO A 125 -15.90 0.25 -9.43
CA PRO A 125 -16.90 1.22 -9.85
C PRO A 125 -17.93 1.43 -8.72
N GLU A 126 -18.48 2.65 -8.66
CA GLU A 126 -19.52 2.97 -7.68
C GLU A 126 -20.80 2.19 -8.00
N TYR A 127 -21.33 1.49 -7.00
CA TYR A 127 -22.50 0.62 -7.15
C TYR A 127 -23.61 1.08 -6.20
N GLN A 128 -24.74 1.51 -6.78
CA GLN A 128 -25.93 1.86 -6.03
C GLN A 128 -26.80 0.61 -5.80
N LYS A 129 -27.13 0.34 -4.53
CA LYS A 129 -27.98 -0.79 -4.16
C LYS A 129 -29.44 -0.44 -4.48
N LYS A 130 -30.10 -1.29 -5.27
CA LYS A 130 -31.52 -1.18 -5.60
C LYS A 130 -32.34 -2.19 -4.79
N TYR A 131 -33.43 -1.74 -4.17
CA TYR A 131 -34.34 -2.56 -3.35
C TYR A 131 -35.78 -2.46 -3.86
N HIS A 132 -35.97 -2.73 -5.15
CA HIS A 132 -37.25 -2.56 -5.84
C HIS A 132 -38.10 -3.84 -5.92
N LEU A 133 -37.58 -4.99 -5.48
CA LEU A 133 -38.29 -6.25 -5.58
C LEU A 133 -39.31 -6.46 -4.46
N THR A 134 -40.51 -6.90 -4.84
CA THR A 134 -41.57 -7.29 -3.91
C THR A 134 -41.42 -8.74 -3.45
N PRO A 135 -42.02 -9.15 -2.30
CA PRO A 135 -41.97 -10.53 -1.85
C PRO A 135 -42.55 -11.52 -2.87
N GLU A 136 -43.60 -11.13 -3.60
CA GLU A 136 -44.23 -11.93 -4.65
C GLU A 136 -43.25 -12.25 -5.80
N GLN A 137 -42.46 -11.27 -6.22
CA GLN A 137 -41.42 -11.46 -7.25
C GLN A 137 -40.31 -12.41 -6.75
N VAL A 138 -39.98 -12.38 -5.46
CA VAL A 138 -39.01 -13.32 -4.87
C VAL A 138 -39.55 -14.75 -4.89
N GLU A 139 -40.85 -14.95 -4.66
CA GLU A 139 -41.49 -16.26 -4.79
C GLU A 139 -41.51 -16.73 -6.24
N GLU A 140 -41.77 -15.83 -7.20
CA GLU A 140 -41.68 -16.16 -8.63
C GLU A 140 -40.25 -16.58 -9.02
N ILE A 141 -39.22 -15.88 -8.52
CA ILE A 141 -37.81 -16.26 -8.71
C ILE A 141 -37.56 -17.70 -8.21
N ARG A 142 -38.03 -18.04 -7.01
CA ARG A 142 -37.87 -19.39 -6.44
C ARG A 142 -38.62 -20.43 -7.28
N ARG A 143 -39.83 -20.11 -7.72
CA ARG A 143 -40.66 -20.98 -8.55
C ARG A 143 -39.99 -21.30 -9.88
N LEU A 144 -39.60 -20.27 -10.64
CA LEU A 144 -38.95 -20.43 -11.96
C LEU A 144 -37.64 -21.23 -11.85
N ARG A 145 -36.87 -21.00 -10.78
CA ARG A 145 -35.61 -21.74 -10.53
C ARG A 145 -35.85 -23.21 -10.19
N LYS A 146 -36.94 -23.52 -9.48
CA LYS A 146 -37.34 -24.90 -9.12
C LYS A 146 -37.90 -25.65 -10.33
N GLU A 147 -38.62 -24.97 -11.21
CA GLU A 147 -39.18 -25.54 -12.43
C GLU A 147 -38.06 -25.99 -13.39
N ASP A 148 -37.22 -25.06 -13.87
CA ASP A 148 -36.17 -25.38 -14.83
C ASP A 148 -34.86 -24.64 -14.51
N PRO A 149 -33.96 -25.20 -13.68
CA PRO A 149 -32.74 -24.51 -13.26
C PRO A 149 -31.72 -24.31 -14.39
N ARG A 150 -31.84 -25.09 -15.48
CA ARG A 150 -31.03 -24.96 -16.71
C ARG A 150 -31.50 -23.83 -17.62
N LYS A 151 -32.82 -23.61 -17.72
CA LYS A 151 -33.41 -22.52 -18.52
C LYS A 151 -33.39 -21.20 -17.77
N TRP A 152 -33.78 -21.22 -16.49
CA TRP A 152 -33.82 -20.08 -15.59
C TRP A 152 -32.54 -19.98 -14.77
N THR A 153 -31.45 -19.66 -15.45
CA THR A 153 -30.14 -19.45 -14.82
C THR A 153 -30.15 -18.18 -13.95
N ARG A 154 -29.18 -18.08 -13.02
CA ARG A 154 -29.01 -16.88 -12.18
C ARG A 154 -28.87 -15.60 -13.02
N VAL A 155 -28.23 -15.69 -14.17
CA VAL A 155 -28.04 -14.57 -15.11
C VAL A 155 -29.38 -14.13 -15.68
N ARG A 156 -30.17 -15.07 -16.22
CA ARG A 156 -31.48 -14.76 -16.81
C ARG A 156 -32.49 -14.22 -15.80
N LEU A 157 -32.49 -14.75 -14.58
CA LEU A 157 -33.36 -14.23 -13.51
C LEU A 157 -32.92 -12.84 -13.06
N ALA A 158 -31.61 -12.58 -12.98
CA ALA A 158 -31.08 -11.27 -12.68
C ALA A 158 -31.47 -10.23 -13.74
N GLU A 159 -31.43 -10.59 -15.01
CA GLU A 159 -31.89 -9.74 -16.12
C GLU A 159 -33.40 -9.51 -16.08
N LYS A 160 -34.21 -10.57 -15.90
CA LYS A 160 -35.69 -10.48 -15.88
C LYS A 160 -36.20 -9.57 -14.74
N PHE A 161 -35.59 -9.65 -13.56
CA PHE A 161 -36.01 -8.89 -12.37
C PHE A 161 -35.10 -7.67 -12.09
N GLU A 162 -34.19 -7.34 -13.01
CA GLU A 162 -33.23 -6.23 -12.89
C GLU A 162 -32.49 -6.20 -11.54
N CYS A 163 -32.08 -7.35 -11.05
CA CYS A 163 -31.44 -7.51 -9.74
C CYS A 163 -30.04 -8.14 -9.85
N SER A 164 -29.29 -8.16 -8.75
CA SER A 164 -27.96 -8.76 -8.75
C SER A 164 -28.01 -10.28 -8.87
N GLN A 165 -27.13 -10.88 -9.68
CA GLN A 165 -26.96 -12.35 -9.75
C GLN A 165 -26.62 -12.97 -8.38
N PHE A 166 -26.00 -12.18 -7.49
CA PHE A 166 -25.75 -12.57 -6.11
C PHE A 166 -27.04 -12.64 -5.30
N PHE A 167 -27.95 -11.67 -5.48
CA PHE A 167 -29.25 -11.67 -4.82
C PHE A 167 -30.09 -12.89 -5.21
N VAL A 168 -30.13 -13.25 -6.49
CA VAL A 168 -30.82 -14.47 -6.95
C VAL A 168 -30.24 -15.73 -6.27
N SER A 169 -28.92 -15.78 -6.06
CA SER A 169 -28.25 -16.88 -5.35
C SER A 169 -28.62 -16.97 -3.87
N LEU A 170 -29.00 -15.85 -3.26
CA LEU A 170 -29.47 -15.80 -1.89
C LEU A 170 -30.92 -16.29 -1.78
N CYS A 171 -31.76 -15.95 -2.76
CA CYS A 171 -33.17 -16.33 -2.78
C CYS A 171 -33.40 -17.82 -3.03
N CYS A 172 -32.59 -18.43 -3.90
CA CYS A 172 -32.80 -19.81 -4.34
C CYS A 172 -31.49 -20.52 -4.74
N ALA A 173 -31.43 -21.82 -4.44
CA ALA A 173 -30.35 -22.71 -4.84
C ALA A 173 -30.84 -23.73 -5.88
N ALA A 174 -29.91 -24.30 -6.65
CA ALA A 174 -30.16 -25.40 -7.58
C ALA A 174 -29.08 -26.48 -7.37
N PRO A 175 -29.29 -27.43 -6.44
CA PRO A 175 -28.24 -28.36 -6.01
C PRO A 175 -27.81 -29.33 -7.11
N GLU A 176 -28.74 -29.81 -7.94
CA GLU A 176 -28.43 -30.75 -9.04
C GLU A 176 -27.49 -30.12 -10.07
N VAL A 177 -27.83 -28.92 -10.56
CA VAL A 177 -26.97 -28.17 -11.50
C VAL A 177 -25.63 -27.81 -10.88
N LYS A 178 -25.59 -27.53 -9.57
CA LYS A 178 -24.34 -27.29 -8.85
C LYS A 178 -23.46 -28.54 -8.86
N ALA A 179 -24.02 -29.71 -8.53
CA ALA A 179 -23.27 -30.96 -8.52
C ALA A 179 -22.72 -31.33 -9.91
N GLU A 180 -23.49 -31.10 -10.98
CA GLU A 180 -23.02 -31.28 -12.36
C GLU A 180 -21.86 -30.33 -12.69
N GLN A 181 -21.96 -29.05 -12.31
CA GLN A 181 -20.89 -28.07 -12.51
C GLN A 181 -19.63 -28.41 -11.71
N ASP A 182 -19.78 -28.88 -10.47
CA ASP A 182 -18.67 -29.28 -9.63
C ASP A 182 -17.92 -30.47 -10.25
N LYS A 183 -18.64 -31.47 -10.79
CA LYS A 183 -18.05 -32.59 -11.56
C LYS A 183 -17.29 -32.10 -12.80
N GLN A 184 -17.89 -31.21 -13.59
CA GLN A 184 -17.23 -30.62 -14.76
C GLN A 184 -15.96 -29.85 -14.37
N LEU A 185 -15.98 -29.12 -13.26
CA LEU A 185 -14.81 -28.42 -12.74
C LEU A 185 -13.73 -29.39 -12.28
N GLU A 186 -14.08 -30.53 -11.70
CA GLU A 186 -13.14 -31.59 -11.33
C GLU A 186 -12.47 -32.20 -12.57
N GLU A 187 -13.23 -32.52 -13.62
CA GLU A 187 -12.67 -33.00 -14.90
C GLU A 187 -11.70 -31.97 -15.50
N ILE A 188 -12.05 -30.67 -15.46
CA ILE A 188 -11.16 -29.60 -15.92
C ILE A 188 -9.89 -29.53 -15.07
N LYS A 189 -9.99 -29.73 -13.74
CA LYS A 189 -8.84 -29.74 -12.82
C LYS A 189 -7.94 -30.95 -13.06
N GLN A 190 -8.52 -32.13 -13.34
CA GLN A 190 -7.75 -33.34 -13.68
C GLN A 190 -6.91 -33.15 -14.94
N ARG A 191 -7.38 -32.35 -15.90
CA ARG A 191 -6.63 -31.99 -17.11
C ARG A 191 -5.49 -30.99 -16.87
N TRP A 192 -5.31 -30.46 -15.66
CA TRP A 192 -4.22 -29.52 -15.39
C TRP A 192 -2.88 -30.26 -15.29
N GLY A 193 -1.89 -29.84 -16.08
CA GLY A 193 -0.51 -30.28 -15.91
C GLY A 193 0.13 -29.73 -14.64
N ARG A 194 1.21 -30.38 -14.19
CA ARG A 194 1.94 -30.08 -12.94
C ARG A 194 2.14 -28.59 -12.66
N ARG A 195 2.73 -27.85 -13.60
CA ARG A 195 3.04 -26.41 -13.44
C ARG A 195 1.80 -25.55 -13.14
N LYS A 196 0.65 -25.90 -13.74
CA LYS A 196 -0.60 -25.16 -13.54
C LYS A 196 -1.18 -25.45 -12.16
N THR A 197 -1.13 -26.71 -11.72
CA THR A 197 -1.57 -27.12 -10.39
C THR A 197 -0.76 -26.43 -9.31
N GLU A 198 0.57 -26.52 -9.36
CA GLU A 198 1.48 -25.83 -8.42
C GLU A 198 1.22 -24.32 -8.36
N ALA A 199 1.01 -23.67 -9.52
CA ALA A 199 0.70 -22.24 -9.56
C ALA A 199 -0.67 -21.88 -8.96
N ARG A 200 -1.67 -22.76 -9.06
CA ARG A 200 -3.00 -22.57 -8.46
C ARG A 200 -2.95 -22.79 -6.95
N ASP A 201 -2.18 -23.75 -6.49
CA ASP A 201 -1.97 -24.01 -5.06
C ASP A 201 -1.22 -22.85 -4.40
N ALA A 202 -0.14 -22.37 -5.02
CA ALA A 202 0.58 -21.17 -4.55
C ALA A 202 -0.33 -19.93 -4.49
N ARG A 203 -1.28 -19.78 -5.43
CA ARG A 203 -2.28 -18.69 -5.39
C ARG A 203 -3.26 -18.86 -4.22
N GLN A 204 -3.68 -20.09 -3.92
CA GLN A 204 -4.54 -20.39 -2.76
C GLN A 204 -3.82 -20.02 -1.46
N GLU A 205 -2.55 -20.43 -1.31
CA GLU A 205 -1.74 -20.10 -0.13
C GLU A 205 -1.55 -18.58 0.03
N ARG A 206 -1.22 -17.85 -1.04
CA ARG A 206 -1.16 -16.38 -0.97
C ARG A 206 -2.48 -15.74 -0.54
N LYS A 207 -3.62 -16.29 -1.01
CA LYS A 207 -4.94 -15.78 -0.63
C LYS A 207 -5.26 -16.07 0.85
N LYS A 208 -4.85 -17.24 1.37
CA LYS A 208 -5.00 -17.58 2.80
C LYS A 208 -4.17 -16.63 3.66
N LEU A 209 -2.92 -16.37 3.27
CA LEU A 209 -2.00 -15.50 4.01
C LEU A 209 -2.42 -14.03 3.99
N TRP A 210 -3.10 -13.54 2.95
CA TRP A 210 -3.47 -12.12 2.86
C TRP A 210 -4.39 -11.64 4.00
N GLY A 211 -5.20 -12.52 4.59
CA GLY A 211 -6.07 -12.16 5.72
C GLY A 211 -5.42 -12.33 7.10
N GLN A 212 -4.17 -12.77 7.15
CA GLN A 212 -3.41 -12.91 8.39
C GLN A 212 -2.49 -11.69 8.45
N ASP A 213 -2.74 -10.79 9.40
CA ASP A 213 -1.84 -9.66 9.69
C ASP A 213 -0.51 -10.24 10.26
N ALA A 214 0.37 -10.71 9.38
CA ALA A 214 1.70 -11.23 9.69
C ALA A 214 2.78 -10.26 9.21
#